data_AF-A0A9R0YS92-F1
#
_entry.id   AF-A0A9R0YS92-F1
#
_cell.length_a   1.000
_cell.length_b   1.000
_cell.length_c   1.000
_cell.angle_alpha   90.00
_cell.angle_beta   90.00
_cell.angle_gamma   90.00
#
_symmetry.space_group_name_H-M   'P 1'
#
loop_
_entity.id
_entity.type
_entity.pdbx_description
1 polymer ?
#
loop_
_entity_poly.entity_id
_entity_poly.type
_entity_poly.pdbx_seq_one_letter_code
_entity_poly.pdbx_strand_id
1 'polypeptide(L)'
;MLYILHFLVFSFEFSHVVVEKSCITLYYVQMFAQLLQAPQEEADSIIKERFPVPRLVVCDQYGSQARFLLAKLNPSVTYDSDSPPPPGGDMIFTDDASFQVFMEHLQRLAVQ
;
A
#
# COMPACT_ATOMS: atom_id res chain seq x y z
N MET A 1 10.84 -13.10 -21.20
CA MET A 1 10.58 -12.64 -19.82
C MET A 1 9.74 -11.36 -19.93
N LEU A 2 8.41 -11.51 -19.97
CA LEU A 2 7.50 -10.36 -19.96
C LEU A 2 7.50 -9.82 -18.53
N TYR A 3 8.10 -8.66 -18.30
CA TYR A 3 8.01 -7.97 -17.01
C TYR A 3 6.57 -7.48 -16.85
N ILE A 4 5.70 -8.28 -16.24
CA ILE A 4 4.36 -7.83 -15.88
C ILE A 4 4.52 -6.86 -14.71
N LEU A 5 4.44 -5.56 -15.00
CA LEU A 5 4.40 -4.54 -13.97
C LEU A 5 3.01 -4.58 -13.31
N HIS A 6 2.95 -4.94 -12.03
CA HIS A 6 1.70 -4.94 -11.25
C HIS A 6 1.45 -3.56 -10.67
N PHE A 7 0.34 -2.92 -11.04
CA PHE A 7 -0.18 -1.71 -10.41
C PHE A 7 -1.23 -2.12 -9.38
N LEU A 8 -1.12 -1.62 -8.15
CA LEU A 8 -1.97 -2.05 -7.04
C LEU A 8 -2.63 -0.85 -6.37
N VAL A 9 -3.95 -0.91 -6.22
CA VAL A 9 -4.77 0.07 -5.50
C VAL A 9 -5.27 -0.59 -4.22
N PHE A 10 -4.94 -0.01 -3.08
CA PHE A 10 -5.26 -0.54 -1.75
C PHE A 10 -6.31 0.35 -1.07
N SER A 11 -7.44 -0.23 -0.69
CA SER A 11 -8.50 0.47 0.05
C SER A 11 -8.28 0.34 1.56
N PHE A 12 -8.19 1.48 2.25
CA PHE A 12 -8.19 1.54 3.71
C PHE A 12 -9.58 1.27 4.29
N GLU A 13 -9.61 0.72 5.50
CA GLU A 13 -10.80 0.34 6.30
C GLU A 13 -11.60 1.56 6.83
N PHE A 14 -11.87 2.56 5.98
CA PHE A 14 -12.70 3.73 6.35
C PHE A 14 -14.17 3.59 5.91
N SER A 15 -14.54 2.49 5.25
CA SER A 15 -15.86 2.31 4.64
C SER A 15 -17.02 2.10 5.62
N HIS A 16 -16.78 2.01 6.93
CA HIS A 16 -17.79 1.55 7.90
C HIS A 16 -18.31 2.58 8.91
N VAL A 17 -17.96 3.87 8.83
CA VAL A 17 -18.45 4.88 9.78
C VAL A 17 -18.83 6.19 9.09
N VAL A 18 -20.00 6.27 8.43
CA VAL A 18 -20.73 7.54 8.30
C VAL A 18 -22.23 7.29 8.10
N VAL A 19 -23.02 7.23 9.19
CA VAL A 19 -24.48 7.42 9.12
C VAL A 19 -24.92 8.32 10.28
N GLU A 20 -25.01 9.63 10.03
CA GLU A 20 -26.13 10.52 10.43
C GLU A 20 -25.75 12.03 10.34
N LYS A 21 -26.58 12.81 9.61
CA LYS A 21 -26.92 14.26 9.70
C LYS A 21 -26.74 15.16 8.45
N SER A 22 -27.90 15.64 7.98
CA SER A 22 -28.34 15.74 6.57
C SER A 22 -27.85 16.91 5.68
N CYS A 23 -26.74 17.57 5.97
CA CYS A 23 -26.17 18.55 5.01
C CYS A 23 -24.64 18.51 4.98
N ILE A 24 -24.01 18.44 6.16
CA ILE A 24 -22.56 18.21 6.30
C ILE A 24 -22.21 16.78 5.83
N THR A 25 -23.07 15.79 6.08
CA THR A 25 -22.87 14.42 5.58
C THR A 25 -22.90 14.34 4.05
N LEU A 26 -23.70 15.14 3.34
CA LEU A 26 -23.73 15.07 1.86
C LEU A 26 -22.42 15.57 1.24
N TYR A 27 -21.88 16.70 1.72
CA TYR A 27 -20.58 17.20 1.29
C TYR A 27 -19.45 16.22 1.63
N TYR A 28 -19.49 15.64 2.84
CA TYR A 28 -18.49 14.66 3.28
C TYR A 28 -18.56 13.36 2.47
N VAL A 29 -19.77 12.89 2.13
CA VAL A 29 -19.98 11.72 1.27
C VAL A 29 -19.47 11.98 -0.16
N GLN A 30 -19.69 13.18 -0.71
CA GLN A 30 -19.13 13.55 -2.01
C GLN A 30 -17.59 13.60 -1.98
N MET A 31 -17.01 14.20 -0.96
CA MET A 31 -15.55 14.27 -0.79
C MET A 31 -14.94 12.88 -0.60
N PHE A 32 -15.59 12.01 0.18
CA PHE A 32 -15.16 10.63 0.38
C PHE A 32 -15.28 9.81 -0.91
N ALA A 33 -16.35 10.00 -1.68
CA ALA A 33 -16.48 9.37 -3.00
C ALA A 33 -15.36 9.82 -3.94
N GLN A 34 -15.03 11.11 -3.98
CA GLN A 34 -13.90 11.63 -4.77
C GLN A 34 -12.56 11.04 -4.30
N LEU A 35 -12.34 10.93 -2.99
CA LEU A 35 -11.14 10.30 -2.42
C LEU A 35 -10.98 8.84 -2.88
N LEU A 36 -12.07 8.08 -2.96
CA LEU A 36 -12.06 6.70 -3.43
C LEU A 36 -11.93 6.56 -4.95
N GLN A 37 -12.39 7.55 -5.73
CA GLN A 37 -12.28 7.55 -7.19
C GLN A 37 -10.89 7.99 -7.68
N ALA A 38 -10.26 8.96 -7.01
CA ALA A 38 -8.96 9.50 -7.39
C ALA A 38 -7.88 8.43 -7.70
N PRO A 39 -7.62 7.40 -6.85
CA PRO A 39 -6.61 6.40 -7.16
C PRO A 39 -6.99 5.48 -8.33
N GLN A 40 -8.28 5.33 -8.63
CA GLN A 40 -8.75 4.54 -9.78
C GLN A 40 -8.53 5.30 -11.08
N GLU A 41 -8.87 6.60 -11.11
CA GLU A 41 -8.64 7.46 -12.28
C GLU A 41 -7.15 7.58 -12.62
N GLU A 42 -6.30 7.74 -11.59
CA GLU A 42 -4.85 7.79 -11.77
C GLU A 42 -4.29 6.45 -12.29
N ALA A 43 -4.77 5.32 -11.75
CA ALA A 43 -4.40 3.99 -12.23
C ALA A 43 -4.75 3.81 -13.71
N ASP A 44 -5.97 4.20 -14.12
CA ASP A 44 -6.43 4.10 -15.49
C ASP A 44 -5.61 4.96 -16.45
N SER A 45 -5.19 6.16 -16.01
CA SER A 45 -4.28 7.02 -16.78
C SER A 45 -2.95 6.33 -17.03
N ILE A 46 -2.32 5.77 -15.99
CA ILE A 46 -1.02 5.09 -16.08
C ILE A 46 -1.11 3.84 -16.95
N ILE A 47 -2.19 3.08 -16.87
CA ILE A 47 -2.41 1.85 -17.66
C ILE A 47 -2.47 2.16 -19.14
N LYS A 48 -3.12 3.27 -19.54
CA LYS A 48 -3.24 3.69 -20.94
C LYS A 48 -1.91 4.11 -21.56
N GLU A 49 -0.97 4.62 -20.75
CA GLU A 49 0.31 5.14 -21.22
C GLU A 49 1.43 4.09 -21.28
N ARG A 50 1.28 2.94 -20.62
CA ARG A 50 2.36 1.94 -20.48
C ARG A 50 2.22 0.75 -21.41
N PHE A 51 3.36 0.29 -21.92
CA PHE A 51 3.50 -0.95 -22.67
C PHE A 51 4.70 -1.78 -22.13
N PRO A 52 4.54 -3.08 -21.83
CA PRO A 52 3.30 -3.85 -21.88
C PRO A 52 2.26 -3.36 -20.86
N VAL A 53 0.98 -3.60 -21.16
CA VAL A 53 -0.14 -3.14 -20.33
C VAL A 53 0.00 -3.71 -18.91
N PRO A 54 0.05 -2.85 -17.88
CA PRO A 54 0.15 -3.30 -16.49
C PRO A 54 -1.09 -4.08 -16.04
N ARG A 55 -0.91 -5.03 -15.11
CA ARG A 55 -2.04 -5.69 -14.45
C ARG A 55 -2.47 -4.84 -13.24
N LEU A 56 -3.71 -4.37 -13.24
CA LEU A 56 -4.33 -3.70 -12.10
C LEU A 56 -4.84 -4.74 -11.08
N VAL A 57 -4.52 -4.53 -9.81
CA VAL A 57 -5.04 -5.31 -8.69
C VAL A 57 -5.67 -4.33 -7.70
N VAL A 58 -6.98 -4.45 -7.48
CA VAL A 58 -7.70 -3.71 -6.43
C VAL A 58 -7.90 -4.67 -5.26
N CYS A 59 -7.55 -4.24 -4.06
CA CYS A 59 -7.68 -5.07 -2.86
C CYS A 59 -7.94 -4.25 -1.60
N ASP A 60 -8.65 -4.88 -0.66
CA ASP A 60 -8.86 -4.36 0.68
C ASP A 60 -7.80 -4.89 1.65
N GLN A 61 -7.70 -4.26 2.82
CA GLN A 61 -6.88 -4.75 3.92
C GLN A 61 -7.28 -6.19 4.30
N TYR A 62 -6.27 -7.02 4.57
CA TYR A 62 -6.41 -8.46 4.87
C TYR A 62 -6.97 -9.33 3.72
N GLY A 63 -7.30 -8.74 2.57
CA GLY A 63 -7.66 -9.49 1.37
C GLY A 63 -6.49 -10.33 0.84
N SER A 64 -6.78 -11.45 0.18
CA SER A 64 -5.73 -12.34 -0.36
C SER A 64 -4.80 -11.64 -1.36
N GLN A 65 -5.34 -10.67 -2.09
CA GLN A 65 -4.60 -9.85 -3.07
C GLN A 65 -3.70 -8.78 -2.40
N ALA A 66 -3.92 -8.42 -1.13
CA ALA A 66 -3.07 -7.47 -0.41
C ALA A 66 -1.62 -7.94 -0.29
N ARG A 67 -1.38 -9.26 -0.40
CA ARG A 67 -0.02 -9.84 -0.41
C ARG A 67 0.85 -9.29 -1.54
N PHE A 68 0.26 -8.90 -2.68
CA PHE A 68 1.00 -8.26 -3.77
C PHE A 68 1.59 -6.90 -3.38
N LEU A 69 0.96 -6.21 -2.42
CA LEU A 69 1.49 -4.99 -1.82
C LEU A 69 2.53 -5.34 -0.76
N LEU A 70 2.16 -6.21 0.20
CA LEU A 70 3.02 -6.57 1.34
C LEU A 70 4.40 -7.08 0.90
N ALA A 71 4.46 -7.87 -0.18
CA ALA A 71 5.72 -8.39 -0.72
C ALA A 71 6.63 -7.32 -1.37
N LYS A 72 6.15 -6.09 -1.54
CA LYS A 72 6.93 -4.97 -2.11
C LYS A 72 7.26 -3.90 -1.06
N LEU A 73 6.64 -3.96 0.11
CA LEU A 73 6.89 -3.01 1.19
C LEU A 73 8.25 -3.30 1.84
N ASN A 74 8.86 -2.26 2.38
CA ASN A 74 10.03 -2.42 3.23
C ASN A 74 9.58 -3.01 4.59
N PRO A 75 10.12 -4.16 5.03
CA PRO A 75 9.77 -4.77 6.31
C PRO A 75 10.47 -4.06 7.48
N SER A 76 10.09 -2.81 7.75
CA SER A 76 10.64 -2.02 8.87
C SER A 76 10.23 -2.58 10.24
N VAL A 77 9.10 -3.30 10.31
CA VAL A 77 8.59 -3.96 11.51
C VAL A 77 8.16 -5.37 11.11
N THR A 78 8.77 -6.38 11.71
CA THR A 78 8.50 -7.80 11.45
C THR A 78 8.12 -8.50 12.75
N TYR A 79 7.89 -9.81 12.69
CA TYR A 79 7.63 -10.60 13.89
C TYR A 79 8.85 -10.71 14.83
N ASP A 80 10.05 -10.42 14.34
CA ASP A 80 11.31 -10.43 15.10
C ASP A 80 11.71 -9.05 15.64
N SER A 81 10.97 -7.98 15.32
CA SER A 81 11.33 -6.64 15.81
C SER A 81 10.99 -6.47 17.28
N ASP A 82 11.94 -5.94 18.07
CA ASP A 82 11.77 -5.67 19.50
C ASP A 82 10.68 -4.62 19.81
N SER A 83 10.30 -3.81 18.83
CA SER A 83 9.27 -2.77 18.96
C SER A 83 7.98 -3.13 18.22
N PRO A 84 6.80 -2.93 18.83
CA PRO A 84 5.54 -3.11 18.13
C PRO A 84 5.38 -2.10 16.97
N PRO A 85 4.50 -2.39 15.99
CA PRO A 85 4.18 -1.44 14.93
C PRO A 85 3.73 -0.09 15.49
N PRO A 86 4.10 1.03 14.85
CA PRO A 86 3.59 2.34 15.24
C PRO A 86 2.06 2.40 15.06
N PRO A 87 1.36 3.35 15.70
CA PRO A 87 -0.08 3.52 15.51
C PRO A 87 -0.44 3.66 14.03
N GLY A 88 -1.28 2.75 13.51
CA GLY A 88 -1.65 2.70 12.09
C GLY A 88 -0.63 1.98 11.18
N GLY A 89 0.45 1.42 11.73
CA GLY A 89 1.38 0.54 11.05
C GLY A 89 0.93 -0.92 11.11
N ASP A 90 1.31 -1.70 10.08
CA ASP A 90 1.07 -3.14 10.01
C ASP A 90 2.40 -3.90 10.15
N MET A 91 2.34 -5.12 10.69
CA MET A 91 3.50 -6.00 10.82
C MET A 91 3.64 -6.86 9.56
N ILE A 92 4.84 -6.90 8.98
CA ILE A 92 5.11 -7.74 7.81
C ILE A 92 5.72 -9.07 8.25
N PHE A 93 5.04 -10.17 7.93
CA PHE A 93 5.52 -11.52 8.22
C PHE A 93 6.51 -11.98 7.14
N THR A 94 7.79 -11.61 7.31
CA THR A 94 8.89 -12.03 6.44
C THR A 94 10.21 -12.09 7.22
N ASP A 95 11.17 -12.86 6.70
CA ASP A 95 12.54 -12.99 7.20
C ASP A 95 13.49 -12.03 6.45
N ASP A 96 12.97 -11.25 5.50
CA ASP A 96 13.76 -10.31 4.71
C ASP A 96 14.37 -9.20 5.57
N ALA A 97 15.60 -8.81 5.25
CA ALA A 97 16.25 -7.68 5.90
C ALA A 97 15.56 -6.36 5.52
N SER A 98 15.30 -5.52 6.52
CA SER A 98 14.81 -4.16 6.28
C SER A 98 15.87 -3.31 5.55
N PHE A 99 15.41 -2.26 4.89
CA PHE A 99 16.31 -1.30 4.23
C PHE A 99 17.33 -0.70 5.21
N GLN A 100 16.97 -0.50 6.47
CA GLN A 100 17.91 -0.01 7.48
C GLN A 100 19.05 -1.00 7.72
N VAL A 101 18.73 -2.28 7.95
CA VAL A 101 19.74 -3.34 8.14
C VAL A 101 20.64 -3.46 6.90
N PHE A 102 20.04 -3.39 5.70
CA PHE A 102 20.79 -3.36 4.46
C PHE A 102 21.78 -2.19 4.40
N MET A 103 21.33 -0.97 4.73
CA MET A 103 22.18 0.22 4.71
C MET A 103 23.30 0.16 5.76
N GLU A 104 23.04 -0.37 6.95
CA GLU A 104 24.05 -0.56 7.99
C GLU A 104 25.15 -1.52 7.53
N HIS A 105 24.78 -2.63 6.89
CA HIS A 105 25.75 -3.57 6.30
C HIS A 105 26.54 -2.94 5.15
N LEU A 106 25.87 -2.24 4.24
CA LEU A 106 26.50 -1.58 3.11
C LEU A 106 27.54 -0.53 3.57
N GLN A 107 27.18 0.31 4.55
CA GLN A 107 28.09 1.32 5.09
C GLN A 107 29.35 0.71 5.70
N ARG A 108 29.22 -0.37 6.49
CA ARG A 108 30.37 -1.07 7.07
C ARG A 108 31.30 -1.67 6.02
N LEU A 109 30.77 -2.15 4.90
CA LEU A 109 31.56 -2.71 3.82
C LEU A 109 32.22 -1.63 2.94
N ALA A 110 31.57 -0.49 2.76
CA ALA A 110 32.08 0.59 1.93
C ALA A 110 33.27 1.36 2.54
N VAL A 111 33.41 1.33 3.88
CA VAL A 111 34.50 2.01 4.61
C VAL A 111 35.60 1.05 5.10
N GLN A 112 35.50 -0.23 4.76
CA GLN A 112 36.58 -1.22 4.92
C GLN A 112 37.60 -1.09 3.80
#